data_AF-A0A954QBM4-F1
#
_entry.id   AF-A0A954QBM4-F1
#
_cell.length_a   1.000
_cell.length_b   1.000
_cell.length_c   1.000
_cell.angle_alpha   90.00
_cell.angle_beta   90.00
_cell.angle_gamma   90.00
#
_symmetry.space_group_name_H-M   'P 1'
#
loop_
_entity.id
_entity.type
_entity.pdbx_description
1 polymer ?
#
loop_
_entity_poly.entity_id
_entity_poly.type
_entity_poly.pdbx_seq_one_letter_code
_entity_poly.pdbx_strand_id
1 'polypeptide(L)'
;MGNDFTIGQLAKAADIPTSTLRYYERIGLLQPRNRSEGNYRLYDEGDLERVRFIRAAQSTGFTLDDVTALLNLRVAANARCEDIQVLMEERLTDVKARMKDLRHVERVLKSFLAKCRESNRRGHCAVIEELNAASIVKSRGASHRSQRDSDREVAKALRASNFPRRLGADKTRLRIEVLRLVAKGRPVSVRKVEQIASQLGMPLDAATSFISKVSERDAEGNILGILGLSQRAHPHRFELKDRVLSTWCAWDALFLPALLKQPATVESSCPVTKERIRLKVTPKKVEEVAPADCVVTIAVPATSPEAVEEIWAAFCHFVLFFASEEAASRWVSKRKQDLRILSVEEAYNLGRRAFPG
;
A
#
# COMPACT_ATOMS: atom_id res chain seq x y z
N MET A 1 34.11 -31.66 8.65
CA MET A 1 34.64 -30.34 8.25
C MET A 1 33.65 -29.79 7.23
N GLY A 2 32.78 -28.85 7.63
CA GLY A 2 31.85 -28.21 6.70
C GLY A 2 32.63 -27.21 5.84
N ASN A 3 32.33 -27.13 4.55
CA ASN A 3 32.91 -26.08 3.70
C ASN A 3 32.24 -24.76 4.08
N ASP A 4 33.01 -23.86 4.69
CA ASP A 4 32.54 -22.51 4.98
C ASP A 4 32.70 -21.64 3.72
N PHE A 5 31.59 -21.05 3.28
CA PHE A 5 31.52 -20.12 2.17
C PHE A 5 31.65 -18.68 2.69
N THR A 6 32.43 -17.85 2.03
CA THR A 6 32.23 -16.39 2.10
C THR A 6 30.98 -16.00 1.31
N ILE A 7 30.43 -14.79 1.53
CA ILE A 7 29.24 -14.32 0.80
C ILE A 7 29.41 -14.38 -0.74
N GLY A 8 30.64 -14.15 -1.23
CA GLY A 8 30.95 -14.24 -2.66
C GLY A 8 30.95 -15.68 -3.18
N GLN A 9 31.49 -16.61 -2.40
CA GLN A 9 31.46 -18.03 -2.74
C GLN A 9 30.05 -18.60 -2.65
N LEU A 10 29.26 -18.20 -1.64
CA LEU A 10 27.86 -18.58 -1.50
C LEU A 10 27.02 -18.07 -2.68
N ALA A 11 27.22 -16.80 -3.08
CA ALA A 11 26.54 -16.22 -4.24
C ALA A 11 26.81 -17.02 -5.52
N LYS A 12 28.09 -17.38 -5.73
CA LYS A 12 28.50 -18.16 -6.90
C LYS A 12 27.93 -19.59 -6.86
N ALA A 13 27.94 -20.23 -5.70
CA ALA A 13 27.40 -21.60 -5.53
C ALA A 13 25.87 -21.67 -5.64
N ALA A 14 25.18 -20.58 -5.28
CA ALA A 14 23.73 -20.42 -5.41
C ALA A 14 23.28 -19.81 -6.75
N ASP A 15 24.23 -19.37 -7.59
CA ASP A 15 24.01 -18.70 -8.86
C ASP A 15 23.03 -17.50 -8.72
N ILE A 16 23.35 -16.60 -7.78
CA ILE A 16 22.63 -15.34 -7.58
C ILE A 16 23.59 -14.19 -7.28
N PRO A 17 23.20 -12.92 -7.53
CA PRO A 17 24.02 -11.78 -7.18
C PRO A 17 24.32 -11.70 -5.68
N THR A 18 25.53 -11.27 -5.31
CA THR A 18 25.90 -11.00 -3.91
C THR A 18 25.00 -9.94 -3.26
N SER A 19 24.48 -8.99 -4.04
CA SER A 19 23.49 -8.01 -3.59
C SER A 19 22.20 -8.66 -3.11
N THR A 20 21.78 -9.77 -3.73
CA THR A 20 20.59 -10.54 -3.34
C THR A 20 20.82 -11.25 -2.00
N LEU A 21 22.00 -11.84 -1.77
CA LEU A 21 22.35 -12.42 -0.46
C LEU A 21 22.39 -11.36 0.64
N ARG A 22 23.00 -10.19 0.36
CA ARG A 22 23.01 -9.06 1.30
C ARG A 22 21.61 -8.55 1.60
N TYR A 23 20.71 -8.64 0.62
CA TYR A 23 19.31 -8.31 0.83
C TYR A 23 18.63 -9.34 1.73
N TYR A 24 18.83 -10.64 1.50
CA TYR A 24 18.31 -11.72 2.35
C TYR A 24 18.82 -11.60 3.79
N GLU A 25 20.08 -11.23 4.00
CA GLU A 25 20.60 -10.91 5.34
C GLU A 25 19.86 -9.76 6.00
N ARG A 26 19.65 -8.66 5.26
CA ARG A 26 19.00 -7.46 5.79
C ARG A 26 17.57 -7.73 6.26
N ILE A 27 16.87 -8.62 5.56
CA ILE A 27 15.49 -8.99 5.88
C ILE A 27 15.40 -10.26 6.76
N GLY A 28 16.55 -10.75 7.26
CA GLY A 28 16.61 -11.88 8.20
C GLY A 28 16.38 -13.27 7.57
N LEU A 29 16.31 -13.36 6.25
CA LEU A 29 16.16 -14.62 5.52
C LEU A 29 17.45 -15.44 5.44
N LEU A 30 18.61 -14.84 5.70
CA LEU A 30 19.89 -15.52 5.74
C LEU A 30 20.70 -14.92 6.89
N GLN A 31 21.41 -15.73 7.67
CA GLN A 31 22.26 -15.21 8.74
C GLN A 31 23.62 -15.88 8.69
N PRO A 32 24.72 -15.12 8.74
CA PRO A 32 26.04 -15.72 8.78
C PRO A 32 26.22 -16.47 10.09
N ARG A 33 26.72 -17.70 10.01
CA ARG A 33 26.90 -18.57 11.17
C ARG A 33 28.07 -18.11 12.05
N ASN A 34 29.14 -17.62 11.43
CA ASN A 34 30.34 -17.16 12.10
C ASN A 34 31.07 -16.10 11.27
N ARG A 35 32.18 -15.60 11.83
CA ARG A 35 33.17 -14.83 11.08
C ARG A 35 34.52 -15.53 11.08
N SER A 36 35.28 -15.38 10.00
CA SER A 36 36.68 -15.84 9.94
C SER A 36 37.59 -14.95 10.78
N GLU A 37 38.84 -15.39 10.99
CA GLU A 37 39.88 -14.59 11.65
C GLU A 37 40.14 -13.24 10.95
N GLY A 38 39.93 -13.19 9.62
CA GLY A 38 39.96 -11.96 8.82
C GLY A 38 38.67 -11.13 8.86
N ASN A 39 37.74 -11.43 9.78
CA ASN A 39 36.45 -10.75 9.97
C ASN A 39 35.46 -10.87 8.79
N TYR A 40 35.64 -11.86 7.90
CA TYR A 40 34.68 -12.14 6.83
C TYR A 40 33.51 -12.98 7.35
N ARG A 41 32.29 -12.70 6.88
CA ARG A 41 31.11 -13.52 7.18
C ARG A 41 31.24 -14.89 6.51
N LEU A 42 30.96 -15.94 7.29
CA LEU A 42 30.99 -17.34 6.87
C LEU A 42 29.58 -17.94 6.91
N TYR A 43 29.29 -18.73 5.89
CA TYR A 43 28.03 -19.46 5.68
C TYR A 43 28.35 -20.92 5.44
N ASP A 44 27.46 -21.83 5.81
CA ASP A 44 27.70 -23.26 5.60
C ASP A 44 26.87 -23.84 4.45
N GLU A 45 26.91 -25.16 4.28
CA GLU A 45 26.11 -25.84 3.26
C GLU A 45 24.59 -25.72 3.52
N GLY A 46 24.17 -25.60 4.78
CA GLY A 46 22.77 -25.39 5.14
C GLY A 46 22.27 -24.01 4.69
N ASP A 47 23.12 -22.99 4.75
CA ASP A 47 22.85 -21.67 4.18
C ASP A 47 22.72 -21.73 2.65
N LEU A 48 23.55 -22.53 1.97
CA LEU A 48 23.43 -22.74 0.52
C LEU A 48 22.12 -23.42 0.14
N GLU A 49 21.72 -24.48 0.86
CA GLU A 49 20.42 -25.12 0.68
C GLU A 49 19.26 -24.15 0.91
N ARG A 50 19.36 -23.31 1.94
CA ARG A 50 18.36 -22.30 2.26
C ARG A 50 18.22 -21.28 1.13
N VAL A 51 19.32 -20.79 0.57
CA VAL A 51 19.31 -19.87 -0.57
C VAL A 51 18.70 -20.52 -1.81
N ARG A 52 19.05 -21.79 -2.10
CA ARG A 52 18.46 -22.55 -3.21
C ARG A 52 16.95 -22.72 -3.04
N PHE A 53 16.50 -23.00 -1.81
CA PHE A 53 15.08 -23.07 -1.48
C PHE A 53 14.37 -21.74 -1.75
N ILE A 54 14.92 -20.63 -1.25
CA ILE A 54 14.36 -19.29 -1.47
C ILE A 54 14.19 -19.02 -2.98
N ARG A 55 15.21 -19.34 -3.78
CA ARG A 55 15.18 -19.17 -5.25
C ARG A 55 14.09 -20.02 -5.91
N ALA A 56 13.98 -21.30 -5.55
CA ALA A 56 13.00 -22.22 -6.12
C ALA A 56 11.55 -21.81 -5.77
N ALA A 57 11.32 -21.29 -4.57
CA ALA A 57 10.02 -20.79 -4.18
C ALA A 57 9.68 -19.47 -4.91
N GLN A 58 10.64 -18.55 -5.06
CA GLN A 58 10.41 -17.34 -5.85
C GLN A 58 10.12 -17.63 -7.33
N SER A 59 10.81 -18.60 -7.94
CA SER A 59 10.58 -18.96 -9.35
C SER A 59 9.20 -19.58 -9.59
N THR A 60 8.58 -20.14 -8.56
CA THR A 60 7.21 -20.68 -8.60
C THR A 60 6.13 -19.64 -8.25
N GLY A 61 6.54 -18.40 -7.97
CA GLY A 61 5.62 -17.28 -7.74
C GLY A 61 5.34 -17.00 -6.27
N PHE A 62 6.05 -17.61 -5.33
CA PHE A 62 5.99 -17.22 -3.92
C PHE A 62 6.70 -15.89 -3.69
N THR A 63 6.13 -15.04 -2.83
CA THR A 63 6.80 -13.85 -2.30
C THR A 63 7.84 -14.23 -1.26
N LEU A 64 8.71 -13.30 -0.89
CA LEU A 64 9.67 -13.52 0.20
C LEU A 64 8.98 -13.70 1.57
N ASP A 65 7.79 -13.13 1.77
CA ASP A 65 6.97 -13.38 2.96
C ASP A 65 6.51 -14.84 2.99
N ASP A 66 6.01 -15.37 1.85
CA ASP A 66 5.60 -16.78 1.72
C ASP A 66 6.79 -17.72 1.94
N VAL A 67 7.96 -17.37 1.40
CA VAL A 67 9.21 -18.12 1.61
C VAL A 67 9.60 -18.13 3.08
N THR A 68 9.42 -17.02 3.79
CA THR A 68 9.65 -16.96 5.24
C THR A 68 8.71 -17.91 5.97
N ALA A 69 7.42 -17.91 5.62
CA ALA A 69 6.43 -18.82 6.21
C ALA A 69 6.79 -20.29 5.93
N LEU A 70 7.15 -20.63 4.69
CA LEU A 70 7.58 -21.97 4.31
C LEU A 70 8.84 -22.43 5.05
N LEU A 71 9.82 -21.54 5.22
CA LEU A 71 11.05 -21.83 5.96
C LEU A 71 10.76 -22.08 7.46
N ASN A 72 9.81 -21.34 8.05
CA ASN A 72 9.40 -21.54 9.43
C ASN A 72 8.63 -22.85 9.61
N LEU A 73 7.76 -23.20 8.66
CA LEU A 73 7.08 -24.49 8.63
C LEU A 73 8.10 -25.64 8.52
N ARG A 74 9.15 -25.52 7.70
CA ARG A 74 10.20 -26.57 7.59
C ARG A 74 10.93 -26.88 8.91
N VAL A 75 11.05 -25.90 9.81
CA VAL A 75 11.74 -26.06 11.11
C VAL A 75 10.80 -26.55 12.21
N ALA A 76 9.48 -26.37 12.04
CA ALA A 76 8.50 -26.85 13.00
C ALA A 76 8.34 -28.37 12.91
N ALA A 77 8.60 -29.09 14.02
CA ALA A 77 8.49 -30.56 14.09
C ALA A 77 7.09 -31.12 13.75
N ASN A 78 6.05 -30.27 13.72
CA ASN A 78 4.66 -30.63 13.46
C ASN A 78 4.06 -29.90 12.26
N ALA A 79 4.86 -29.47 11.29
CA ALA A 79 4.33 -28.80 10.10
C ALA A 79 3.34 -29.71 9.36
N ARG A 80 2.08 -29.30 9.29
CA ARG A 80 1.04 -30.07 8.62
C ARG A 80 0.99 -29.64 7.15
N CYS A 81 0.78 -30.60 6.26
CA CYS A 81 0.60 -30.33 4.83
C CYS A 81 -0.53 -29.31 4.58
N GLU A 82 -1.53 -29.25 5.47
CA GLU A 82 -2.63 -28.29 5.46
C GLU A 82 -2.15 -26.83 5.50
N ASP A 83 -1.14 -26.49 6.30
CA ASP A 83 -0.67 -25.11 6.44
C ASP A 83 0.05 -24.63 5.16
N ILE A 84 0.72 -25.55 4.46
CA ILE A 84 1.35 -25.29 3.17
C ILE A 84 0.29 -25.20 2.05
N GLN A 85 -0.77 -26.01 2.13
CA GLN A 85 -1.88 -25.97 1.18
C GLN A 85 -2.59 -24.62 1.16
N VAL A 86 -2.88 -24.03 2.33
CA VAL A 86 -3.51 -22.70 2.42
C VAL A 86 -2.66 -21.65 1.68
N LEU A 87 -1.35 -21.64 1.93
CA LEU A 87 -0.43 -20.73 1.25
C LEU A 87 -0.43 -20.95 -0.26
N MET A 88 -0.42 -22.20 -0.73
CA MET A 88 -0.51 -22.53 -2.16
C MET A 88 -1.84 -22.05 -2.78
N GLU A 89 -2.97 -22.23 -2.10
CA GLU A 89 -4.29 -21.83 -2.59
C GLU A 89 -4.44 -20.31 -2.71
N GLU A 90 -3.91 -19.57 -1.73
CA GLU A 90 -3.85 -18.10 -1.77
C GLU A 90 -3.01 -17.63 -2.97
N ARG A 91 -1.82 -18.19 -3.17
CA ARG A 91 -0.97 -17.84 -4.32
C ARG A 91 -1.59 -18.23 -5.65
N LEU A 92 -2.25 -19.38 -5.72
CA LEU A 92 -2.96 -19.79 -6.93
C LEU A 92 -4.09 -18.82 -7.27
N THR A 93 -4.78 -18.30 -6.26
CA THR A 93 -5.83 -17.30 -6.42
C THR A 93 -5.26 -15.98 -6.95
N ASP A 94 -4.17 -15.50 -6.38
CA ASP A 94 -3.47 -14.28 -6.83
C ASP A 94 -2.96 -14.41 -8.28
N VAL A 95 -2.32 -15.54 -8.60
CA VAL A 95 -1.82 -15.83 -9.95
C VAL A 95 -2.97 -15.88 -10.95
N LYS A 96 -4.08 -16.55 -10.63
CA LYS A 96 -5.27 -16.60 -11.50
C LYS A 96 -5.86 -15.20 -11.74
N ALA A 97 -5.93 -14.36 -10.71
CA ALA A 97 -6.38 -12.98 -10.85
C ALA A 97 -5.46 -12.19 -11.80
N ARG A 98 -4.14 -12.29 -11.59
CA ARG A 98 -3.16 -11.60 -12.43
C ARG A 98 -3.18 -12.07 -13.88
N MET A 99 -3.36 -13.38 -14.11
CA MET A 99 -3.55 -13.94 -15.46
C MET A 99 -4.81 -13.38 -16.13
N LYS A 100 -5.92 -13.21 -15.39
CA LYS A 100 -7.15 -12.63 -15.93
C LYS A 100 -6.93 -11.19 -16.38
N ASP A 101 -6.23 -10.40 -15.58
CA ASP A 101 -5.90 -9.01 -15.90
C ASP A 101 -4.94 -8.92 -17.09
N LEU A 102 -3.90 -9.74 -17.11
CA LEU A 102 -2.96 -9.81 -18.25
C LEU A 102 -3.66 -10.25 -19.54
N ARG A 103 -4.58 -11.23 -19.49
CA ARG A 103 -5.41 -11.60 -20.65
C ARG A 103 -6.34 -10.48 -21.10
N HIS A 104 -6.75 -9.60 -20.18
CA HIS A 104 -7.54 -8.43 -20.56
C HIS A 104 -6.66 -7.41 -21.28
N VAL A 105 -5.49 -7.09 -20.73
CA VAL A 105 -4.50 -6.21 -21.37
C VAL A 105 -4.13 -6.76 -22.75
N GLU A 106 -3.87 -8.06 -22.86
CA GLU A 106 -3.57 -8.72 -24.13
C GLU A 106 -4.68 -8.53 -25.16
N ARG A 107 -5.95 -8.70 -24.77
CA ARG A 107 -7.10 -8.48 -25.67
C ARG A 107 -7.20 -7.03 -26.14
N VAL A 108 -6.99 -6.07 -25.23
CA VAL A 108 -7.02 -4.64 -25.56
C VAL A 108 -5.90 -4.31 -26.55
N LEU A 109 -4.67 -4.75 -26.26
CA LEU A 109 -3.52 -4.55 -27.15
C LEU A 109 -3.72 -5.22 -28.51
N LYS A 110 -4.28 -6.43 -28.57
CA LYS A 110 -4.64 -7.09 -29.83
C LYS A 110 -5.67 -6.29 -30.63
N SER A 111 -6.69 -5.75 -29.96
CA SER A 111 -7.69 -4.90 -30.61
C SER A 111 -7.08 -3.61 -31.15
N PHE A 112 -6.21 -2.95 -30.39
CA PHE A 112 -5.47 -1.76 -30.84
C PHE A 112 -4.55 -2.07 -32.02
N LEU A 113 -3.83 -3.19 -31.97
CA LEU A 113 -2.99 -3.62 -33.09
C LEU A 113 -3.81 -3.90 -34.35
N ALA A 114 -4.99 -4.51 -34.24
CA ALA A 114 -5.89 -4.71 -35.38
C ALA A 114 -6.32 -3.36 -36.00
N LYS A 115 -6.78 -2.43 -35.16
CA LYS A 115 -7.17 -1.07 -35.59
C LYS A 115 -6.01 -0.30 -36.23
N CYS A 116 -4.80 -0.40 -35.68
CA CYS A 116 -3.60 0.20 -36.28
C CYS A 116 -3.29 -0.38 -37.67
N ARG A 117 -3.48 -1.69 -37.87
CA ARG A 117 -3.24 -2.34 -39.16
C ARG A 117 -4.27 -1.98 -40.22
N GLU A 118 -5.54 -1.78 -39.82
CA GLU A 118 -6.62 -1.36 -40.71
C GLU A 118 -6.52 0.14 -41.08
N SER A 119 -6.06 0.97 -40.15
CA SER A 119 -5.92 2.42 -40.34
C SER A 119 -4.56 2.78 -40.94
N ASN A 120 -4.34 2.43 -42.21
CA ASN A 120 -3.11 2.77 -42.95
C ASN A 120 -3.15 4.21 -43.53
N ARG A 121 -3.50 5.21 -42.73
CA ARG A 121 -3.51 6.63 -43.14
C ARG A 121 -2.49 7.44 -42.34
N ARG A 122 -1.59 8.14 -43.04
CA ARG A 122 -0.64 9.07 -42.42
C ARG A 122 -1.41 10.22 -41.78
N GLY A 123 -1.16 10.48 -40.49
CA GLY A 123 -1.66 11.67 -39.78
C GLY A 123 -2.85 11.43 -38.83
N HIS A 124 -3.55 10.29 -38.89
CA HIS A 124 -4.66 9.96 -37.99
C HIS A 124 -4.51 8.54 -37.44
N CYS A 125 -4.28 8.43 -36.13
CA CYS A 125 -4.17 7.14 -35.44
C CYS A 125 -5.42 6.90 -34.61
N ALA A 126 -6.31 6.02 -35.10
CA ALA A 126 -7.57 5.68 -34.45
C ALA A 126 -7.39 5.19 -32.99
N VAL A 127 -6.26 4.54 -32.67
CA VAL A 127 -5.93 4.12 -31.30
C VAL A 127 -5.60 5.31 -30.40
N ILE A 128 -4.85 6.29 -30.90
CA ILE A 128 -4.55 7.52 -30.15
C ILE A 128 -5.82 8.35 -29.98
N GLU A 129 -6.67 8.43 -31.00
CA GLU A 129 -7.97 9.08 -30.92
C GLU A 129 -8.90 8.38 -29.93
N GLU A 130 -8.91 7.05 -29.85
CA GLU A 130 -9.71 6.29 -28.89
C GLU A 130 -9.19 6.44 -27.45
N LEU A 131 -7.88 6.45 -27.25
CA LEU A 131 -7.27 6.77 -25.96
C LEU A 131 -7.53 8.23 -25.53
N ASN A 132 -7.55 9.15 -26.49
CA ASN A 132 -7.91 10.56 -26.29
C ASN A 132 -9.43 10.74 -26.06
N ALA A 133 -10.29 10.01 -26.77
CA ALA A 133 -11.74 10.07 -26.61
C ALA A 133 -12.18 9.44 -25.28
N ALA A 134 -11.56 8.33 -24.88
CA ALA A 134 -11.73 7.75 -23.55
C ALA A 134 -11.30 8.72 -22.43
N SER A 135 -10.43 9.69 -22.73
CA SER A 135 -10.04 10.76 -21.81
C SER A 135 -10.87 12.05 -21.93
N ILE A 136 -11.62 12.27 -23.04
CA ILE A 136 -12.39 13.50 -23.30
C ILE A 136 -13.91 13.36 -23.02
N VAL A 137 -14.51 12.17 -23.15
CA VAL A 137 -15.98 11.96 -23.02
C VAL A 137 -16.50 12.17 -21.58
N LYS A 138 -15.65 12.24 -20.55
CA LYS A 138 -16.05 12.42 -19.14
C LYS A 138 -16.30 13.89 -18.70
N SER A 139 -16.52 14.83 -19.63
CA SER A 139 -16.52 16.28 -19.34
C SER A 139 -17.83 17.04 -19.56
N ARG A 140 -19.01 16.40 -19.70
CA ARG A 140 -20.28 17.14 -19.73
C ARG A 140 -21.39 16.53 -18.87
N GLY A 141 -21.79 17.29 -17.86
CA GLY A 141 -23.17 17.38 -17.36
C GLY A 141 -23.67 16.20 -16.53
N ALA A 142 -23.60 16.36 -15.21
CA ALA A 142 -24.17 15.45 -14.24
C ALA A 142 -25.70 15.26 -14.44
N SER A 143 -26.11 14.01 -14.61
CA SER A 143 -27.38 13.52 -14.07
C SER A 143 -27.04 12.38 -13.11
N HIS A 144 -27.80 12.29 -12.01
CA HIS A 144 -27.62 11.44 -10.82
C HIS A 144 -27.27 9.94 -11.03
N ARG A 145 -27.26 9.45 -12.27
CA ARG A 145 -26.91 8.07 -12.64
C ARG A 145 -25.41 7.85 -12.89
N SER A 146 -24.61 8.90 -13.15
CA SER A 146 -23.17 8.81 -13.45
C SER A 146 -22.23 8.85 -12.23
N GLN A 147 -22.73 9.22 -11.04
CA GLN A 147 -21.96 9.33 -9.79
C GLN A 147 -21.48 7.99 -9.20
N ARG A 148 -21.97 6.84 -9.69
CA ARG A 148 -21.61 5.50 -9.18
C ARG A 148 -20.54 4.78 -10.01
N ASP A 149 -20.16 5.35 -11.15
CA ASP A 149 -19.25 4.70 -12.09
C ASP A 149 -17.79 5.15 -11.89
N SER A 150 -17.58 6.43 -11.53
CA SER A 150 -16.29 7.03 -11.21
C SER A 150 -15.59 6.34 -10.03
N ASP A 151 -16.23 6.32 -8.86
CA ASP A 151 -15.68 5.75 -7.63
C ASP A 151 -15.48 4.22 -7.72
N ARG A 152 -16.30 3.54 -8.52
CA ARG A 152 -16.20 2.10 -8.79
C ARG A 152 -15.02 1.77 -9.70
N GLU A 153 -14.73 2.60 -10.70
CA GLU A 153 -13.54 2.46 -11.53
C GLU A 153 -12.26 2.69 -10.72
N VAL A 154 -12.22 3.74 -9.90
CA VAL A 154 -11.08 3.97 -8.99
C VAL A 154 -10.93 2.81 -8.01
N ALA A 155 -12.03 2.32 -7.42
CA ALA A 155 -12.00 1.15 -6.55
C ALA A 155 -11.46 -0.10 -7.27
N LYS A 156 -11.83 -0.31 -8.55
CA LYS A 156 -11.32 -1.41 -9.35
C LYS A 156 -9.82 -1.27 -9.62
N ALA A 157 -9.36 -0.07 -9.95
CA ALA A 157 -7.95 0.21 -10.21
C ALA A 157 -7.09 0.01 -8.95
N LEU A 158 -7.53 0.54 -7.80
CA LEU A 158 -6.90 0.34 -6.51
C LEU A 158 -6.85 -1.14 -6.11
N ARG A 159 -7.93 -1.90 -6.35
CA ARG A 159 -7.94 -3.35 -6.11
C ARG A 159 -6.96 -4.09 -7.02
N ALA A 160 -6.87 -3.72 -8.30
CA ALA A 160 -5.94 -4.31 -9.24
C ALA A 160 -4.47 -4.04 -8.85
N SER A 161 -4.18 -2.90 -8.23
CA SER A 161 -2.87 -2.58 -7.67
C SER A 161 -2.63 -3.14 -6.26
N ASN A 162 -3.56 -3.95 -5.72
CA ASN A 162 -3.56 -4.45 -4.34
C ASN A 162 -3.37 -3.32 -3.29
N PHE A 163 -4.00 -2.17 -3.52
CA PHE A 163 -3.94 -1.02 -2.62
C PHE A 163 -5.34 -0.62 -2.12
N PRO A 164 -5.52 -0.34 -0.81
CA PRO A 164 -4.61 -0.65 0.28
C PRO A 164 -4.32 -2.15 0.39
N ARG A 165 -3.11 -2.52 0.81
CA ARG A 165 -2.71 -3.93 0.96
C ARG A 165 -3.69 -4.66 1.88
N ARG A 166 -4.20 -5.81 1.42
CA ARG A 166 -4.94 -6.74 2.30
C ARG A 166 -3.98 -7.35 3.31
N LEU A 167 -4.33 -7.23 4.58
CA LEU A 167 -3.58 -7.81 5.68
C LEU A 167 -4.40 -8.95 6.29
N GLY A 168 -3.70 -9.95 6.83
CA GLY A 168 -4.34 -10.98 7.67
C GLY A 168 -5.04 -10.36 8.89
N ALA A 169 -5.92 -11.14 9.52
CA ALA A 169 -6.76 -10.70 10.63
C ALA A 169 -5.94 -10.08 11.77
N ASP A 170 -4.84 -10.72 12.17
CA ASP A 170 -4.03 -10.27 13.31
C ASP A 170 -3.29 -8.98 13.01
N LYS A 171 -2.62 -8.88 11.85
CA LYS A 171 -1.97 -7.63 11.40
C LYS A 171 -2.97 -6.48 11.27
N THR A 172 -4.18 -6.77 10.78
CA THR A 172 -5.27 -5.78 10.70
C THR A 172 -5.67 -5.31 12.08
N ARG A 173 -5.88 -6.24 13.02
CA ARG A 173 -6.30 -5.95 14.40
C ARG A 173 -5.23 -5.18 15.15
N LEU A 174 -3.96 -5.62 15.10
CA LEU A 174 -2.82 -4.93 15.70
C LEU A 174 -2.72 -3.49 15.19
N ARG A 175 -2.81 -3.28 13.87
CA ARG A 175 -2.75 -1.95 13.26
C ARG A 175 -3.87 -1.03 13.75
N ILE A 176 -5.10 -1.55 13.88
CA ILE A 176 -6.24 -0.78 14.39
C ILE A 176 -6.08 -0.45 15.89
N GLU A 177 -5.60 -1.38 16.71
CA GLU A 177 -5.35 -1.10 18.13
C GLU A 177 -4.26 -0.03 18.31
N VAL A 178 -3.17 -0.10 17.54
CA VAL A 178 -2.13 0.94 17.55
C VAL A 178 -2.69 2.29 17.06
N LEU A 179 -3.50 2.30 16.00
CA LEU A 179 -4.18 3.51 15.52
C LEU A 179 -5.02 4.17 16.62
N ARG A 180 -5.81 3.37 17.38
CA ARG A 180 -6.61 3.88 18.49
C ARG A 180 -5.77 4.48 19.61
N LEU A 181 -4.56 3.96 19.84
CA LEU A 181 -3.61 4.53 20.78
C LEU A 181 -3.01 5.84 20.25
N VAL A 182 -2.61 5.89 18.98
CA VAL A 182 -2.12 7.12 18.32
C VAL A 182 -3.18 8.22 18.38
N ALA A 183 -4.46 7.87 18.16
CA ALA A 183 -5.59 8.79 18.25
C ALA A 183 -5.79 9.39 19.65
N LYS A 184 -5.14 8.83 20.69
CA LYS A 184 -5.10 9.44 22.02
C LYS A 184 -4.13 10.61 22.12
N GLY A 185 -3.33 10.90 21.09
CA GLY A 185 -2.42 12.05 21.05
C GLY A 185 -1.18 11.92 21.92
N ARG A 186 -0.75 10.69 22.21
CA ARG A 186 0.53 10.41 22.88
C ARG A 186 1.33 9.41 22.07
N PRO A 187 2.67 9.54 21.98
CA PRO A 187 3.51 8.57 21.28
C PRO A 187 3.28 7.15 21.84
N VAL A 188 3.21 6.15 20.96
CA VAL A 188 2.98 4.76 21.35
C VAL A 188 4.31 4.03 21.38
N SER A 189 4.72 3.55 22.55
CA SER A 189 5.99 2.84 22.70
C SER A 189 5.96 1.45 22.08
N VAL A 190 7.14 0.95 21.66
CA VAL A 190 7.30 -0.42 21.15
C VAL A 190 6.83 -1.46 22.16
N ARG A 191 7.11 -1.26 23.46
CA ARG A 191 6.59 -2.12 24.54
C ARG A 191 5.06 -2.23 24.54
N LYS A 192 4.37 -1.14 24.19
CA LYS A 192 2.90 -1.18 24.11
C LYS A 192 2.42 -1.98 22.91
N VAL A 193 3.14 -1.95 21.80
CA VAL A 193 2.88 -2.81 20.63
C VAL A 193 3.09 -4.28 20.98
N GLU A 194 4.19 -4.61 21.66
CA GLU A 194 4.49 -5.98 22.12
C GLU A 194 3.40 -6.53 23.04
N GLN A 195 2.89 -5.71 23.97
CA GLN A 195 1.77 -6.09 24.83
C GLN A 195 0.51 -6.45 24.02
N ILE A 196 0.16 -5.64 23.01
CA ILE A 196 -1.00 -5.93 22.15
C ILE A 196 -0.75 -7.18 21.32
N ALA A 197 0.46 -7.32 20.75
CA ALA A 197 0.84 -8.48 19.95
C ALA A 197 0.73 -9.78 20.77
N SER A 198 1.21 -9.79 22.01
CA SER A 198 1.09 -10.91 22.93
C SER A 198 -0.37 -11.27 23.21
N GLN A 199 -1.24 -10.28 23.43
CA GLN A 199 -2.69 -10.50 23.61
C GLN A 199 -3.37 -11.07 22.37
N LEU A 200 -2.83 -10.79 21.18
CA LEU A 200 -3.29 -11.33 19.90
C LEU A 200 -2.65 -12.69 19.55
N GLY A 201 -1.75 -13.21 20.38
CA GLY A 201 -1.01 -14.45 20.07
C GLY A 201 -0.01 -14.31 18.93
N MET A 202 0.39 -13.07 18.58
CA MET A 202 1.34 -12.82 17.50
C MET A 202 2.79 -12.97 17.99
N PRO A 203 3.69 -13.54 17.16
CA PRO A 203 5.13 -13.45 17.41
C PRO A 203 5.58 -11.99 17.52
N LEU A 204 6.30 -11.66 18.59
CA LEU A 204 6.65 -10.27 18.94
C LEU A 204 7.54 -9.62 17.88
N ASP A 205 8.49 -10.36 17.34
CA ASP A 205 9.39 -9.96 16.25
C ASP A 205 8.62 -9.65 14.96
N ALA A 206 7.69 -10.51 14.57
CA ALA A 206 6.84 -10.30 13.40
C ALA A 206 5.91 -9.09 13.57
N ALA A 207 5.34 -8.89 14.76
CA ALA A 207 4.46 -7.77 15.07
C ALA A 207 5.20 -6.43 15.09
N THR A 208 6.36 -6.38 15.76
CA THR A 208 7.19 -5.17 15.84
C THR A 208 7.79 -4.82 14.48
N SER A 209 8.28 -5.80 13.71
CA SER A 209 8.75 -5.61 12.34
C SER A 209 7.65 -5.05 11.43
N PHE A 210 6.44 -5.63 11.49
CA PHE A 210 5.30 -5.15 10.71
C PHE A 210 4.93 -3.71 11.07
N ILE A 211 4.74 -3.41 12.36
CA ILE A 211 4.36 -2.07 12.81
C ILE A 211 5.46 -1.06 12.49
N SER A 212 6.72 -1.43 12.65
CA SER A 212 7.86 -0.60 12.26
C SER A 212 7.82 -0.28 10.76
N LYS A 213 7.45 -1.22 9.89
CA LYS A 213 7.40 -0.94 8.46
C LYS A 213 6.29 0.07 8.07
N VAL A 214 5.17 0.10 8.79
CA VAL A 214 3.96 0.84 8.41
C VAL A 214 3.64 2.04 9.30
N SER A 215 4.58 2.47 10.15
CA SER A 215 4.37 3.57 11.11
C SER A 215 5.42 4.67 10.99
N GLU A 216 4.96 5.90 11.19
CA GLU A 216 5.79 7.07 11.42
C GLU A 216 6.29 7.09 12.87
N ARG A 217 7.59 7.33 13.06
CA ARG A 217 8.26 7.27 14.37
C ARG A 217 9.02 8.55 14.74
N ASP A 218 9.26 8.71 16.04
CA ASP A 218 10.26 9.65 16.58
C ASP A 218 11.67 9.03 16.59
N ALA A 219 12.65 9.78 17.13
CA ALA A 219 14.05 9.35 17.19
C ALA A 219 14.26 8.17 18.16
N GLU A 220 13.40 8.06 19.17
CA GLU A 220 13.39 7.02 20.18
C GLU A 220 12.67 5.74 19.71
N GLY A 221 12.06 5.77 18.52
CA GLY A 221 11.35 4.65 17.92
C GLY A 221 9.90 4.50 18.41
N ASN A 222 9.35 5.45 19.15
CA ASN A 222 7.92 5.47 19.46
C ASN A 222 7.12 5.86 18.21
N ILE A 223 5.91 5.33 18.13
CA ILE A 223 5.01 5.52 17.01
C ILE A 223 4.23 6.81 17.20
N LEU A 224 4.42 7.74 16.26
CA LEU A 224 3.69 9.01 16.18
C LEU A 224 2.51 8.92 15.21
N GLY A 225 2.58 8.06 14.21
CA GLY A 225 1.56 7.95 13.19
C GLY A 225 1.45 6.56 12.57
N ILE A 226 0.24 6.18 12.19
CA ILE A 226 -0.05 4.90 11.54
C ILE A 226 -1.38 5.01 10.79
N LEU A 227 -1.51 4.29 9.67
CA LEU A 227 -2.73 4.23 8.86
C LEU A 227 -3.27 5.63 8.51
N GLY A 228 -2.38 6.57 8.17
CA GLY A 228 -2.78 7.91 7.78
C GLY A 228 -2.91 8.91 8.92
N LEU A 229 -3.11 8.48 10.18
CA LEU A 229 -3.22 9.39 11.32
C LEU A 229 -1.84 9.66 11.91
N SER A 230 -1.55 10.91 12.29
CA SER A 230 -0.25 11.30 12.86
C SER A 230 -0.37 12.38 13.93
N GLN A 231 0.54 12.32 14.90
CA GLN A 231 0.82 13.40 15.87
C GLN A 231 1.80 14.43 15.33
N ARG A 232 2.53 14.11 14.24
CA ARG A 232 3.36 15.08 13.53
C ARG A 232 2.46 15.96 12.67
N ALA A 233 2.83 17.22 12.52
CA ALA A 233 2.10 18.14 11.66
C ALA A 233 2.19 17.68 10.20
N HIS A 234 1.02 17.50 9.58
CA HIS A 234 0.84 17.27 8.15
C HIS A 234 -0.18 18.31 7.61
N PRO A 235 -0.30 18.48 6.27
CA PRO A 235 -1.15 19.54 5.68
C PRO A 235 -2.65 19.47 6.00
N HIS A 236 -3.11 18.38 6.60
CA HIS A 236 -4.50 18.12 6.93
C HIS A 236 -4.63 18.05 8.45
N ARG A 237 -5.02 19.16 9.07
CA ARG A 237 -5.30 19.22 10.50
C ARG A 237 -6.55 18.40 10.77
N PHE A 238 -6.48 17.50 11.75
CA PHE A 238 -7.51 16.52 12.05
C PHE A 238 -7.86 16.54 13.53
N GLU A 239 -9.03 17.08 13.85
CA GLU A 239 -9.45 17.34 15.23
C GLU A 239 -10.47 16.31 15.69
N LEU A 240 -10.11 15.56 16.73
CA LEU A 240 -10.92 14.54 17.39
C LEU A 240 -11.31 15.02 18.77
N LYS A 241 -12.56 15.48 18.95
CA LYS A 241 -13.04 16.05 20.22
C LYS A 241 -12.15 17.19 20.71
N ASP A 242 -11.28 16.90 21.68
CA ASP A 242 -10.36 17.81 22.37
C ASP A 242 -8.90 17.68 21.89
N ARG A 243 -8.64 16.85 20.88
CA ARG A 243 -7.29 16.52 20.41
C ARG A 243 -7.09 16.98 18.98
N VAL A 244 -5.96 17.63 18.77
CA VAL A 244 -5.52 18.08 17.43
C VAL A 244 -4.41 17.15 16.97
N LEU A 245 -4.67 16.48 15.86
CA LEU A 245 -3.74 15.60 15.16
C LEU A 245 -3.60 16.09 13.71
N SER A 246 -2.97 15.30 12.87
CA SER A 246 -3.00 15.51 11.42
C SER A 246 -3.14 14.19 10.68
N THR A 247 -3.49 14.26 9.40
CA THR A 247 -3.45 13.11 8.51
C THR A 247 -2.43 13.25 7.39
N TRP A 248 -1.86 12.12 6.96
CA TRP A 248 -0.84 12.08 5.91
C TRP A 248 -1.37 12.57 4.56
N CYS A 249 -2.65 12.33 4.27
CA CYS A 249 -3.31 12.85 3.07
C CYS A 249 -4.80 13.16 3.29
N ALA A 250 -5.45 13.68 2.25
CA ALA A 250 -6.87 14.02 2.27
C ALA A 250 -7.79 12.81 2.46
N TRP A 251 -7.47 11.67 1.82
CA TRP A 251 -8.31 10.47 1.87
C TRP A 251 -8.33 9.83 3.27
N ASP A 252 -7.21 9.88 3.98
CA ASP A 252 -7.09 9.42 5.37
C ASP A 252 -8.11 10.13 6.27
N ALA A 253 -8.23 11.45 6.13
CA ALA A 253 -9.17 12.26 6.90
C ALA A 253 -10.65 11.88 6.68
N LEU A 254 -10.97 11.21 5.57
CA LEU A 254 -12.33 10.84 5.22
C LEU A 254 -12.75 9.49 5.81
N PHE A 255 -11.88 8.48 5.87
CA PHE A 255 -12.27 7.15 6.38
C PHE A 255 -11.92 6.93 7.86
N LEU A 256 -10.92 7.64 8.40
CA LEU A 256 -10.47 7.47 9.79
C LEU A 256 -11.58 7.65 10.84
N PRO A 257 -12.52 8.61 10.71
CA PRO A 257 -13.65 8.75 11.63
C PRO A 257 -14.50 7.47 11.78
N ALA A 258 -14.69 6.71 10.70
CA ALA A 258 -15.41 5.44 10.74
C ALA A 258 -14.63 4.38 11.53
N LEU A 259 -13.32 4.24 11.28
CA LEU A 259 -12.46 3.30 12.01
C LEU A 259 -12.31 3.64 13.49
N LEU A 260 -12.26 4.93 13.81
CA LEU A 260 -12.17 5.44 15.17
C LEU A 260 -13.54 5.51 15.88
N LYS A 261 -14.64 5.30 15.14
CA LYS A 261 -16.03 5.38 15.63
C LYS A 261 -16.35 6.72 16.30
N GLN A 262 -15.77 7.81 15.81
CA GLN A 262 -16.00 9.16 16.33
C GLN A 262 -15.86 10.19 15.21
N PRO A 263 -16.61 11.31 15.26
CA PRO A 263 -16.51 12.36 14.25
C PRO A 263 -15.18 13.12 14.38
N ALA A 264 -14.77 13.76 13.29
CA ALA A 264 -13.62 14.64 13.24
C ALA A 264 -13.94 15.94 12.48
N THR A 265 -13.31 17.04 12.89
CA THR A 265 -13.23 18.25 12.08
C THR A 265 -11.91 18.24 11.32
N VAL A 266 -11.95 18.43 10.02
CA VAL A 266 -10.77 18.46 9.17
C VAL A 266 -10.59 19.86 8.62
N GLU A 267 -9.35 20.35 8.66
CA GLU A 267 -8.98 21.60 8.03
C GLU A 267 -7.74 21.43 7.17
N SER A 268 -7.74 22.05 6.00
CA SER A 268 -6.63 22.03 5.06
C SER A 268 -6.62 23.29 4.19
N SER A 269 -5.77 23.32 3.16
CA SER A 269 -5.69 24.42 2.21
C SER A 269 -5.54 23.87 0.80
N CYS A 270 -6.25 24.46 -0.15
CA CYS A 270 -6.09 24.11 -1.56
C CYS A 270 -4.66 24.46 -2.00
N PRO A 271 -3.89 23.51 -2.56
CA PRO A 271 -2.51 23.78 -2.95
C PRO A 271 -2.40 24.80 -4.10
N VAL A 272 -3.47 25.00 -4.88
CA VAL A 272 -3.54 25.91 -6.03
C VAL A 272 -4.06 27.29 -5.65
N THR A 273 -5.24 27.38 -5.03
CA THR A 273 -5.88 28.67 -4.72
C THR A 273 -5.50 29.22 -3.35
N LYS A 274 -4.89 28.39 -2.48
CA LYS A 274 -4.60 28.66 -1.07
C LYS A 274 -5.82 28.85 -0.17
N GLU A 275 -7.02 28.79 -0.73
CA GLU A 275 -8.28 28.85 0.01
C GLU A 275 -8.32 27.77 1.09
N ARG A 276 -8.87 28.13 2.25
CA ARG A 276 -9.03 27.22 3.39
C ARG A 276 -10.16 26.25 3.08
N ILE A 277 -9.92 24.98 3.36
CA ILE A 277 -10.89 23.90 3.21
C ILE A 277 -11.23 23.41 4.62
N ARG A 278 -12.52 23.28 4.92
CA ARG A 278 -13.02 22.74 6.18
C ARG A 278 -14.13 21.74 5.90
N LEU A 279 -14.12 20.63 6.60
CA LEU A 279 -15.19 19.65 6.55
C LEU A 279 -15.38 18.98 7.91
N LYS A 280 -16.57 18.47 8.16
CA LYS A 280 -16.87 17.61 9.29
C LYS A 280 -17.14 16.21 8.79
N VAL A 281 -16.41 15.24 9.32
CA VAL A 281 -16.52 13.85 8.88
C VAL A 281 -17.02 13.02 10.04
N THR A 282 -18.16 12.36 9.85
CA THR A 282 -18.73 11.43 10.83
C THR A 282 -18.43 9.98 10.42
N PRO A 283 -18.62 9.00 11.33
CA PRO A 283 -18.52 7.59 10.97
C PRO A 283 -19.48 7.14 9.84
N LYS A 284 -20.51 7.92 9.51
CA LYS A 284 -21.56 7.54 8.55
C LYS A 284 -21.59 8.36 7.26
N LYS A 285 -21.13 9.61 7.29
CA LYS A 285 -21.14 10.56 6.16
C LYS A 285 -20.17 11.72 6.38
N VAL A 286 -19.90 12.47 5.31
CA VAL A 286 -19.29 13.80 5.36
C VAL A 286 -20.37 14.87 5.43
N GLU A 287 -20.12 15.92 6.18
CA GLU A 287 -21.01 17.05 6.44
C GLU A 287 -20.21 18.37 6.41
N GLU A 288 -20.90 19.50 6.31
CA GLU A 288 -20.31 20.85 6.49
C GLU A 288 -19.06 21.10 5.61
N VAL A 289 -19.09 20.65 4.35
CA VAL A 289 -17.98 20.81 3.40
C VAL A 289 -17.93 22.25 2.90
N ALA A 290 -16.81 22.93 3.13
CA ALA A 290 -16.55 24.30 2.70
C ALA A 290 -15.14 24.39 2.07
N PRO A 291 -14.99 24.92 0.84
CA PRO A 291 -16.07 25.33 -0.07
C PRO A 291 -16.92 24.14 -0.54
N ALA A 292 -18.16 24.40 -0.98
CA ALA A 292 -19.11 23.34 -1.37
C ALA A 292 -18.61 22.48 -2.53
N ASP A 293 -17.84 23.09 -3.44
CA ASP A 293 -17.26 22.44 -4.62
C ASP A 293 -15.94 21.70 -4.32
N CYS A 294 -15.63 21.48 -3.04
CA CYS A 294 -14.40 20.80 -2.66
C CYS A 294 -14.33 19.39 -3.28
N VAL A 295 -13.16 19.07 -3.85
CA VAL A 295 -12.85 17.76 -4.43
C VAL A 295 -11.55 17.20 -3.86
N VAL A 296 -11.33 15.91 -4.09
CA VAL A 296 -10.16 15.16 -3.66
C VAL A 296 -9.50 14.50 -4.86
N THR A 297 -8.17 14.60 -4.95
CA THR A 297 -7.42 13.74 -5.88
C THR A 297 -7.14 12.38 -5.25
N ILE A 298 -7.26 11.30 -6.03
CA ILE A 298 -6.85 9.94 -5.66
C ILE A 298 -5.80 9.46 -6.65
N ALA A 299 -4.66 9.00 -6.12
CA ALA A 299 -3.63 8.34 -6.92
C ALA A 299 -3.90 6.83 -7.02
N VAL A 300 -3.53 6.22 -8.13
CA VAL A 300 -3.48 4.76 -8.25
C VAL A 300 -2.02 4.33 -8.33
N PRO A 301 -1.45 3.75 -7.26
CA PRO A 301 -0.08 3.26 -7.29
C PRO A 301 0.10 2.16 -8.32
N ALA A 302 1.24 2.13 -9.03
CA ALA A 302 1.55 1.06 -9.97
C ALA A 302 1.73 -0.30 -9.28
N THR A 303 2.24 -0.28 -8.04
CA THR A 303 2.42 -1.44 -7.17
C THR A 303 1.98 -1.08 -5.75
N SER A 304 1.56 -2.08 -4.96
CA SER A 304 1.19 -1.87 -3.55
C SER A 304 2.44 -1.52 -2.73
N PRO A 305 2.53 -0.31 -2.15
CA PRO A 305 3.63 0.06 -1.27
C PRO A 305 3.63 -0.77 0.01
N GLU A 306 4.80 -1.14 0.50
CA GLU A 306 4.92 -1.99 1.69
C GLU A 306 5.36 -1.23 2.94
N ALA A 307 6.03 -0.10 2.77
CA ALA A 307 6.54 0.74 3.85
C ALA A 307 5.90 2.13 3.86
N VAL A 308 5.91 2.80 5.02
CA VAL A 308 5.28 4.11 5.21
C VAL A 308 5.84 5.17 4.25
N GLU A 309 7.15 5.18 4.01
CA GLU A 309 7.80 6.12 3.10
C GLU A 309 7.37 5.89 1.65
N GLU A 310 7.17 4.64 1.26
CA GLU A 310 6.68 4.28 -0.07
C GLU A 310 5.20 4.65 -0.24
N ILE A 311 4.38 4.46 0.80
CA ILE A 311 2.97 4.92 0.81
C ILE A 311 2.92 6.43 0.61
N TRP A 312 3.78 7.18 1.29
CA TRP A 312 3.85 8.62 1.12
C TRP A 312 4.23 9.01 -0.30
N ALA A 313 5.32 8.45 -0.81
CA ALA A 313 5.88 8.79 -2.11
C ALA A 313 4.96 8.38 -3.28
N ALA A 314 4.30 7.23 -3.19
CA ALA A 314 3.48 6.69 -4.28
C ALA A 314 2.00 7.13 -4.21
N PHE A 315 1.52 7.52 -3.03
CA PHE A 315 0.10 7.80 -2.80
C PHE A 315 -0.13 9.13 -2.07
N CYS A 316 0.21 9.24 -0.78
CA CYS A 316 -0.26 10.37 0.06
C CYS A 316 0.16 11.74 -0.48
N HIS A 317 1.35 11.86 -1.07
CA HIS A 317 1.84 13.12 -1.64
C HIS A 317 0.95 13.68 -2.77
N PHE A 318 0.13 12.83 -3.38
CA PHE A 318 -0.74 13.18 -4.50
C PHE A 318 -2.23 13.24 -4.14
N VAL A 319 -2.58 12.96 -2.88
CA VAL A 319 -3.96 12.81 -2.43
C VAL A 319 -4.33 14.01 -1.58
N LEU A 320 -4.88 15.05 -2.24
CA LEU A 320 -5.04 16.38 -1.65
C LEU A 320 -6.49 16.85 -1.79
N PHE A 321 -6.90 17.76 -0.91
CA PHE A 321 -8.13 18.53 -1.06
C PHE A 321 -7.90 19.72 -2.00
N PHE A 322 -8.89 20.04 -2.82
CA PHE A 322 -8.93 21.22 -3.68
C PHE A 322 -10.24 21.98 -3.48
N ALA A 323 -10.19 23.30 -3.63
CA ALA A 323 -11.36 24.16 -3.49
C ALA A 323 -12.42 23.92 -4.58
N SER A 324 -11.99 23.47 -5.77
CA SER A 324 -12.85 23.18 -6.91
C SER A 324 -12.21 22.15 -7.86
N GLU A 325 -13.00 21.58 -8.76
CA GLU A 325 -12.54 20.68 -9.81
C GLU A 325 -11.57 21.35 -10.80
N GLU A 326 -11.75 22.64 -11.12
CA GLU A 326 -10.85 23.41 -11.97
C GLU A 326 -9.48 23.58 -11.31
N ALA A 327 -9.45 23.79 -9.98
CA ALA A 327 -8.21 23.86 -9.23
C ALA A 327 -7.48 22.50 -9.26
N ALA A 328 -8.20 21.41 -9.02
CA ALA A 328 -7.65 20.06 -9.11
C ALA A 328 -7.12 19.74 -10.51
N SER A 329 -7.89 20.02 -11.56
CA SER A 329 -7.54 19.74 -12.95
C SER A 329 -6.27 20.49 -13.40
N ARG A 330 -6.12 21.77 -13.03
CA ARG A 330 -4.89 22.55 -13.27
C ARG A 330 -3.66 21.96 -12.58
N TRP A 331 -3.86 21.31 -11.43
CA TRP A 331 -2.78 20.69 -10.67
C TRP A 331 -2.43 19.31 -11.23
N VAL A 332 -3.43 18.51 -11.62
CA VAL A 332 -3.27 17.18 -12.22
C VAL A 332 -2.59 17.26 -13.59
N SER A 333 -2.95 18.22 -14.45
CA SER A 333 -2.42 18.33 -15.82
C SER A 333 -0.90 18.56 -15.88
N LYS A 334 -0.28 18.99 -14.79
CA LYS A 334 1.18 19.20 -14.66
C LYS A 334 1.93 17.97 -14.19
N ARG A 335 1.27 16.82 -14.05
CA ARG A 335 1.80 15.60 -13.43
C ARG A 335 1.64 14.39 -14.34
N LYS A 336 2.53 13.42 -14.16
CA LYS A 336 2.57 12.18 -14.97
C LYS A 336 1.91 10.99 -14.27
N GLN A 337 1.52 11.14 -13.01
CA GLN A 337 0.86 10.11 -12.21
C GLN A 337 -0.58 9.89 -12.70
N ASP A 338 -1.08 8.65 -12.55
CA ASP A 338 -2.51 8.39 -12.74
C ASP A 338 -3.30 8.94 -11.55
N LEU A 339 -3.90 10.11 -11.76
CA LEU A 339 -4.65 10.85 -10.76
C LEU A 339 -6.10 10.98 -11.18
N ARG A 340 -6.99 10.68 -10.24
CA ARG A 340 -8.44 10.75 -10.41
C ARG A 340 -8.98 11.85 -9.52
N ILE A 341 -9.87 12.68 -10.04
CA ILE A 341 -10.55 13.70 -9.26
C ILE A 341 -11.91 13.11 -8.86
N LEU A 342 -12.20 13.13 -7.56
CA LEU A 342 -13.46 12.67 -6.99
C LEU A 342 -14.05 13.79 -6.14
N SER A 343 -15.38 13.83 -6.05
CA SER A 343 -16.05 14.55 -4.97
C SER A 343 -15.61 14.02 -3.60
N VAL A 344 -15.76 14.84 -2.57
CA VAL A 344 -15.47 14.43 -1.19
C VAL A 344 -16.32 13.22 -0.76
N GLU A 345 -17.58 13.13 -1.21
CA GLU A 345 -18.46 12.00 -0.90
C GLU A 345 -18.04 10.71 -1.61
N GLU A 346 -17.64 10.76 -2.88
CA GLU A 346 -17.11 9.60 -3.61
C GLU A 346 -15.81 9.08 -2.94
N ALA A 347 -14.91 9.99 -2.57
CA ALA A 347 -13.67 9.63 -1.87
C ALA A 347 -13.95 9.01 -0.49
N TYR A 348 -14.93 9.54 0.25
CA TYR A 348 -15.41 8.97 1.52
C TYR A 348 -15.94 7.54 1.33
N ASN A 349 -16.82 7.33 0.36
CA ASN A 349 -17.41 6.02 0.06
C ASN A 349 -16.35 5.02 -0.41
N LEU A 350 -15.38 5.46 -1.20
CA LEU A 350 -14.21 4.68 -1.58
C LEU A 350 -13.42 4.22 -0.35
N GLY A 351 -13.18 5.12 0.60
CA GLY A 351 -12.48 4.84 1.86
C GLY A 351 -13.22 3.81 2.71
N ARG A 352 -14.54 3.95 2.88
CA ARG A 352 -15.37 2.97 3.61
C ARG A 352 -15.34 1.56 3.02
N ARG A 353 -15.24 1.45 1.69
CA ARG A 353 -15.13 0.14 1.02
C ARG A 353 -13.74 -0.46 1.15
N ALA A 354 -12.70 0.37 1.19
CA ALA A 354 -11.32 -0.07 1.35
C ALA A 354 -10.99 -0.47 2.79
N PHE A 355 -11.61 0.20 3.77
CA PHE A 355 -11.43 -0.03 5.19
C PHE A 355 -12.78 -0.20 5.90
N PRO A 356 -13.42 -1.39 5.81
CA PRO A 356 -14.62 -1.67 6.58
C PRO A 356 -14.27 -1.60 8.08
N GLY A 357 -15.03 -0.79 8.84
CA GLY A 357 -14.80 -0.54 10.27
C GLY A 357 -15.44 -1.53 11.23
#